data_AF-A0AA90HF34-F1
#
_entry.id   AF-A0AA90HF34-F1
#
_cell.length_a   1.000
_cell.length_b   1.000
_cell.length_c   1.000
_cell.angle_alpha   90.00
_cell.angle_beta   90.00
_cell.angle_gamma   90.00
#
_symmetry.space_group_name_H-M   'P 1'
#
loop_
_entity.id
_entity.type
_entity.pdbx_description
1 polymer ?
#
loop_
_entity_poly.entity_id
_entity_poly.type
_entity_poly.pdbx_seq_one_letter_code
_entity_poly.pdbx_strand_id
1 'polypeptide(L)'
;ADRRTLVYFEAPHRIADTLAAMAEAFGADRRAAVCRELTKTYEEVKRGPLADLAQWAAEGVRGEITVVVEGAPPAAPADLGPAELARLVAVREEAGEARKAAIAAVAAEAGLPKREVFDAVVAAKSAAKGEAAKDAAAKGSAANGSTANGSTANGSTAKGSAAE
;
A
#
# COMPACT_ATOMS: atom_id res chain seq x y z
N ALA A 1 3.48 6.55 6.58
CA ALA A 1 4.86 6.20 6.19
C ALA A 1 5.02 4.68 6.25
N ASP A 2 5.80 4.07 5.34
CA ASP A 2 6.04 2.62 5.32
C ASP A 2 6.97 2.19 6.47
N ARG A 3 6.63 1.11 7.18
CA ARG A 3 7.36 0.59 8.35
C ARG A 3 8.46 -0.41 8.00
N ARG A 4 8.50 -0.88 6.74
CA ARG A 4 9.53 -1.84 6.28
C ARG A 4 10.79 -1.09 5.88
N THR A 5 11.92 -1.77 5.95
CA THR A 5 13.16 -1.29 5.33
C THR A 5 12.94 -1.11 3.84
N LEU A 6 13.34 0.05 3.32
CA LEU A 6 13.19 0.42 1.92
C LEU A 6 14.55 0.31 1.23
N VAL A 7 14.57 -0.19 -0.01
CA VAL A 7 15.79 -0.34 -0.81
C VAL A 7 15.60 0.40 -2.13
N TYR A 8 16.56 1.25 -2.45
CA TYR A 8 16.56 2.08 -3.66
C TYR A 8 17.85 1.84 -4.45
N PHE A 9 17.72 1.80 -5.78
CA PHE A 9 18.86 1.95 -6.67
C PHE A 9 18.91 3.37 -7.19
N GLU A 10 20.11 3.96 -7.24
CA GLU A 10 20.24 5.35 -7.63
C GLU A 10 21.48 5.59 -8.49
N ALA A 11 21.38 6.58 -9.38
CA ALA A 11 22.47 7.02 -10.20
C ALA A 11 23.43 7.92 -9.41
N PRO A 12 24.75 7.80 -9.61
CA PRO A 12 25.75 8.57 -8.87
C PRO A 12 25.60 10.10 -8.95
N HIS A 13 25.07 10.61 -10.05
CA HIS A 13 24.86 12.06 -10.23
C HIS A 13 23.60 12.59 -9.55
N ARG A 14 22.72 11.72 -9.03
CA ARG A 14 21.46 12.10 -8.36
C ARG A 14 21.45 11.81 -6.86
N ILE A 15 22.40 11.03 -6.37
CA ILE A 15 22.40 10.52 -5.00
C ILE A 15 22.40 11.60 -3.93
N ALA A 16 23.12 12.72 -4.12
CA ALA A 16 23.12 13.82 -3.17
C ALA A 16 21.71 14.44 -3.02
N ASP A 17 21.07 14.76 -4.16
CA ASP A 17 19.71 15.29 -4.20
C ASP A 17 18.68 14.30 -3.64
N THR A 18 18.83 13.01 -4.00
CA THR A 18 17.95 11.94 -3.49
C THR A 18 18.07 11.81 -1.97
N LEU A 19 19.27 11.80 -1.40
CA LEU A 19 19.48 11.70 0.04
C LEU A 19 18.94 12.94 0.77
N ALA A 20 19.10 14.13 0.20
CA ALA A 20 18.53 15.36 0.74
C ALA A 20 17.00 15.31 0.75
N ALA A 21 16.38 14.90 -0.36
CA ALA A 21 14.94 14.73 -0.45
C ALA A 21 14.41 13.64 0.51
N MET A 22 15.15 12.54 0.69
CA MET A 22 14.82 11.52 1.67
C MET A 22 14.91 12.06 3.11
N ALA A 23 15.92 12.88 3.42
CA ALA A 23 16.06 13.50 4.73
C ALA A 23 14.87 14.42 5.05
N GLU A 24 14.41 15.21 4.06
CA GLU A 24 13.23 16.05 4.18
C GLU A 24 11.95 15.22 4.37
N ALA A 25 11.76 14.16 3.56
CA ALA A 25 10.55 13.37 3.58
C ALA A 25 10.45 12.37 4.76
N PHE A 26 11.57 11.79 5.19
CA PHE A 26 11.60 10.70 6.17
C PHE A 26 12.14 11.13 7.54
N GLY A 27 12.72 12.33 7.62
CA GLY A 27 13.40 12.88 8.78
C GLY A 27 14.92 12.76 8.66
N ALA A 28 15.61 13.84 9.02
CA ALA A 28 17.08 13.96 8.96
C ALA A 28 17.81 12.84 9.72
N ASP A 29 17.26 12.44 10.86
CA ASP A 29 17.83 11.42 11.75
C ASP A 29 17.52 9.98 11.33
N ARG A 30 16.73 9.78 10.27
CA ARG A 30 16.40 8.42 9.81
C ARG A 30 17.68 7.69 9.43
N ARG A 31 17.88 6.47 9.95
CA ARG A 31 19.09 5.71 9.64
C ARG A 31 19.02 5.17 8.23
N ALA A 32 20.15 5.20 7.53
CA ALA A 32 20.31 4.59 6.24
C ALA A 32 21.73 4.04 6.04
N ALA A 33 21.89 3.29 4.94
CA ALA A 33 23.17 2.85 4.43
C ALA A 33 23.25 3.16 2.93
N VAL A 34 24.35 3.76 2.49
CA VAL A 34 24.70 3.89 1.08
C VAL A 34 25.80 2.86 0.78
N CYS A 35 25.47 1.91 -0.09
CA CYS A 35 26.36 0.85 -0.53
C CYS A 35 26.82 1.17 -1.96
N ARG A 36 28.12 1.29 -2.17
CA ARG A 36 28.76 1.57 -3.46
C ARG A 36 29.51 0.35 -3.93
N GLU A 37 29.38 0.05 -5.22
CA GLU A 37 30.21 -0.94 -5.92
C GLU A 37 30.29 -2.29 -5.18
N LEU A 38 29.15 -2.75 -4.64
CA LEU A 38 29.07 -4.04 -3.94
C LEU A 38 29.65 -5.15 -4.82
N THR A 39 30.43 -6.03 -4.21
CA THR A 39 31.20 -7.14 -4.82
C THR A 39 32.38 -6.73 -5.71
N LYS A 40 32.68 -5.43 -5.85
CA LYS A 40 33.81 -4.94 -6.67
C LYS A 40 34.98 -4.45 -5.80
N THR A 41 36.12 -4.20 -6.43
CA THR A 41 37.39 -3.82 -5.76
C THR A 41 37.27 -2.57 -4.88
N TYR A 42 36.41 -1.62 -5.23
CA TYR A 42 36.22 -0.35 -4.52
C TYR A 42 34.90 -0.30 -3.75
N GLU A 43 34.47 -1.44 -3.20
CA GLU A 43 33.28 -1.53 -2.37
C GLU A 43 33.36 -0.60 -1.16
N GLU A 44 32.27 0.14 -0.90
CA GLU A 44 32.14 1.00 0.28
C GLU A 44 30.72 0.91 0.83
N VAL A 45 30.58 0.80 2.15
CA VAL A 45 29.28 0.92 2.83
C VAL A 45 29.36 2.01 3.89
N LYS A 46 28.68 3.12 3.64
CA LYS A 46 28.55 4.21 4.60
C LYS A 46 27.20 4.16 5.29
N ARG A 47 27.19 4.20 6.62
CA ARG A 47 25.97 4.17 7.45
C ARG A 47 25.88 5.43 8.28
N GLY A 48 24.66 5.93 8.49
CA GLY A 48 24.43 7.10 9.31
C GLY A 48 23.01 7.65 9.14
N PRO A 49 22.70 8.78 9.81
CA PRO A 49 21.55 9.61 9.51
C PRO A 49 21.51 10.03 8.04
N LEU A 50 20.32 10.19 7.47
CA LEU A 50 20.14 10.67 6.09
C LEU A 50 20.81 12.02 5.85
N ALA A 51 20.78 12.93 6.83
CA ALA A 51 21.44 14.23 6.73
C ALA A 51 22.97 14.09 6.55
N ASP A 52 23.61 13.26 7.37
CA ASP A 52 25.06 13.04 7.31
C ASP A 52 25.47 12.37 5.99
N LEU A 53 24.64 11.45 5.49
CA LEU A 53 24.87 10.79 4.21
C LEU A 53 24.69 11.75 3.03
N ALA A 54 23.70 12.65 3.08
CA ALA A 54 23.50 13.69 2.08
C ALA A 54 24.71 14.63 2.02
N GLN A 55 25.21 15.07 3.19
CA GLN A 55 26.40 15.91 3.26
C GLN A 55 27.64 15.19 2.70
N TRP A 56 27.84 13.92 3.05
CA TRP A 56 28.95 13.14 2.52
C TRP A 56 28.89 12.97 0.99
N ALA A 57 27.69 12.80 0.43
CA ALA A 57 27.51 12.65 -1.01
C ALA A 57 27.63 13.97 -1.78
N ALA A 58 27.69 15.12 -1.11
CA ALA A 58 27.65 16.45 -1.73
C ALA A 58 28.85 16.72 -2.67
N GLU A 59 30.01 16.13 -2.38
CA GLU A 59 31.20 16.23 -3.25
C GLU A 59 31.14 15.30 -4.48
N GLY A 60 30.08 14.50 -4.57
CA GLY A 60 29.86 13.53 -5.63
C GLY A 60 30.44 12.16 -5.28
N VAL A 61 29.70 11.12 -5.65
CA VAL A 61 30.13 9.72 -5.55
C VAL A 61 30.07 9.08 -6.91
N ARG A 62 30.80 7.97 -7.08
CA ARG A 62 30.87 7.23 -8.34
C ARG A 62 30.44 5.79 -8.15
N GLY A 63 30.01 5.19 -9.27
CA GLY A 63 29.73 3.78 -9.35
C GLY A 63 28.26 3.43 -9.22
N GLU A 64 28.00 2.13 -9.06
CA GLU A 64 26.68 1.60 -8.74
C GLU A 64 26.35 1.86 -7.28
N ILE A 65 25.12 2.34 -7.02
CA ILE A 65 24.68 2.76 -5.68
C ILE A 65 23.38 2.06 -5.31
N THR A 66 23.38 1.45 -4.13
CA THR A 66 22.17 0.98 -3.45
C THR A 66 22.02 1.74 -2.14
N VAL A 67 20.83 2.26 -1.87
CA VAL A 67 20.49 2.92 -0.61
C VAL A 67 19.50 2.05 0.15
N VAL A 68 19.81 1.74 1.41
CA VAL A 68 18.93 1.01 2.32
C VAL A 68 18.50 1.96 3.41
N VAL A 69 17.20 2.22 3.53
CA VAL A 69 16.63 3.19 4.48
C VAL A 69 15.82 2.46 5.53
N GLU A 70 16.04 2.80 6.79
CA GLU A 70 15.25 2.31 7.92
C GLU A 70 13.75 2.62 7.73
N GLY A 71 12.90 1.65 8.04
CA GLY A 71 11.45 1.82 7.99
C GLY A 71 10.97 2.90 8.97
N ALA A 72 9.75 3.41 8.75
CA ALA A 72 9.15 4.37 9.66
C ALA A 72 9.15 3.83 11.09
N PRO A 73 9.45 4.69 12.10
CA PRO A 73 9.25 4.29 13.48
C PRO A 73 7.80 3.82 13.65
N PRO A 74 7.53 2.98 14.66
CA PRO A 74 6.16 2.69 15.04
C PRO A 74 5.41 4.02 15.13
N ALA A 75 4.27 4.10 14.45
CA ALA A 75 3.43 5.30 14.56
C ALA A 75 3.22 5.54 16.05
N ALA A 76 3.27 6.81 16.47
CA ALA A 76 2.91 7.11 17.84
C ALA A 76 1.54 6.49 18.09
N PRO A 77 1.29 5.97 19.29
CA PRO A 77 0.08 5.21 19.59
C PRO A 77 -1.21 5.90 19.07
N ALA A 78 -1.26 7.23 19.12
CA ALA A 78 -2.36 8.08 18.65
C ALA A 78 -2.48 8.31 17.12
N ASP A 79 -1.49 7.94 16.31
CA ASP A 79 -1.46 8.23 14.86
C ASP A 79 -2.00 7.07 14.00
N LEU A 80 -2.56 6.03 14.62
CA LEU A 80 -3.11 4.87 13.92
C LEU A 80 -4.52 5.15 13.42
N GLY A 81 -4.69 5.19 12.10
CA GLY A 81 -6.01 5.32 11.48
C GLY A 81 -6.90 4.08 11.68
N PRO A 82 -8.24 4.21 11.56
CA PRO A 82 -9.18 3.11 11.83
C PRO A 82 -8.93 1.84 11.01
N ALA A 83 -8.54 1.96 9.74
CA ALA A 83 -8.24 0.80 8.90
C ALA A 83 -7.06 -0.02 9.42
N GLU A 84 -6.01 0.65 9.93
CA GLU A 84 -4.84 -0.01 10.48
C GLU A 84 -5.14 -0.65 11.84
N LEU A 85 -5.92 0.02 12.70
CA LEU A 85 -6.40 -0.57 13.96
C LEU A 85 -7.20 -1.85 13.72
N ALA A 86 -8.12 -1.83 12.75
CA ALA A 86 -8.91 -3.02 12.40
C ALA A 86 -8.02 -4.16 11.86
N ARG A 87 -7.03 -3.83 11.02
CA ARG A 87 -6.05 -4.80 10.51
C ARG A 87 -5.24 -5.46 11.63
N LEU A 88 -4.74 -4.67 12.57
CA LEU A 88 -3.94 -5.17 13.70
C LEU A 88 -4.73 -6.08 14.64
N VAL A 89 -6.04 -5.84 14.79
CA VAL A 89 -6.94 -6.75 15.52
C VAL A 89 -7.15 -8.04 14.73
N ALA A 90 -7.39 -7.97 13.42
CA ALA A 90 -7.61 -9.14 12.57
C ALA A 90 -6.41 -10.09 12.58
N VAL A 91 -5.18 -9.57 12.49
CA VAL A 91 -3.94 -10.38 12.57
C VAL A 91 -3.85 -11.18 13.87
N ARG A 92 -4.30 -10.61 15.00
CA ARG A 92 -4.31 -11.32 16.30
C ARG A 92 -5.44 -12.35 16.38
N GLU A 93 -6.61 -12.05 15.82
CA GLU A 93 -7.69 -13.03 15.71
C GLU A 93 -7.29 -14.25 14.87
N GLU A 94 -6.56 -14.02 13.76
CA GLU A 94 -6.00 -15.09 12.92
C GLU A 94 -4.96 -15.93 13.66
N ALA A 95 -4.22 -15.32 14.59
CA ALA A 95 -3.31 -16.02 15.51
C ALA A 95 -4.05 -16.79 16.62
N GLY A 96 -5.38 -16.78 16.64
CA GLY A 96 -6.22 -17.51 17.60
C GLY A 96 -6.55 -16.73 18.87
N GLU A 97 -6.18 -15.44 18.96
CA GLU A 97 -6.59 -14.61 20.09
C GLU A 97 -8.09 -14.29 20.03
N ALA A 98 -8.77 -14.32 21.17
CA ALA A 98 -10.15 -13.87 21.24
C ALA A 98 -10.23 -12.37 20.90
N ARG A 99 -11.18 -11.98 20.04
CA ARG A 99 -11.45 -10.58 19.63
C ARG A 99 -11.29 -9.55 20.74
N LYS A 100 -11.89 -9.82 21.91
CA LYS A 100 -11.86 -8.92 23.07
C LYS A 100 -10.43 -8.72 23.60
N ALA A 101 -9.63 -9.79 23.62
CA ALA A 101 -8.23 -9.73 24.02
C ALA A 101 -7.40 -9.00 22.98
N ALA A 102 -7.59 -9.31 21.68
CA ALA A 102 -6.93 -8.63 20.58
C ALA A 102 -7.17 -7.11 20.57
N ILE A 103 -8.43 -6.67 20.76
CA ILE A 103 -8.78 -5.25 20.89
C ILE A 103 -8.09 -4.61 22.09
N ALA A 104 -8.05 -5.30 23.24
CA ALA A 104 -7.41 -4.77 24.43
C ALA A 104 -5.89 -4.64 24.27
N ALA A 105 -5.24 -5.61 23.60
CA ALA A 105 -3.82 -5.58 23.30
C ALA A 105 -3.47 -4.46 22.31
N VAL A 106 -4.21 -4.36 21.20
CA VAL A 106 -4.04 -3.29 20.21
C VAL A 106 -4.26 -1.92 20.84
N ALA A 107 -5.30 -1.75 21.67
CA ALA A 107 -5.56 -0.49 22.36
C ALA A 107 -4.43 -0.11 23.35
N ALA A 108 -3.84 -1.09 24.05
CA ALA A 108 -2.73 -0.83 24.96
C ALA A 108 -1.44 -0.46 24.22
N GLU A 109 -1.09 -1.20 23.17
CA GLU A 109 0.07 -0.90 22.32
C GLU A 109 -0.09 0.42 21.57
N ALA A 110 -1.31 0.68 21.10
CA ALA A 110 -1.70 1.93 20.46
C ALA A 110 -2.06 3.03 21.46
N GLY A 111 -1.94 2.86 22.78
CA GLY A 111 -2.23 3.93 23.75
C GLY A 111 -3.59 4.62 23.55
N LEU A 112 -4.55 3.95 22.91
CA LEU A 112 -5.85 4.46 22.53
C LEU A 112 -6.94 3.87 23.43
N PRO A 113 -8.08 4.55 23.60
CA PRO A 113 -9.23 3.96 24.26
C PRO A 113 -9.68 2.68 23.52
N LYS A 114 -9.96 1.60 24.27
CA LYS A 114 -10.49 0.34 23.70
C LYS A 114 -11.71 0.54 22.80
N ARG A 115 -12.52 1.55 23.11
CA ARG A 115 -13.70 1.92 22.33
C ARG A 115 -13.34 2.35 20.91
N GLU A 116 -12.26 3.11 20.74
CA GLU A 116 -11.83 3.61 19.42
C GLU A 116 -11.38 2.46 18.52
N VAL A 117 -10.60 1.53 19.08
CA VAL A 117 -10.18 0.31 18.37
C VAL A 117 -11.38 -0.58 18.05
N PHE A 118 -12.34 -0.70 18.98
CA PHE A 118 -13.58 -1.43 18.73
C PHE A 118 -14.41 -0.80 17.60
N ASP A 119 -14.61 0.52 17.63
CA ASP A 119 -15.38 1.26 16.62
C ASP A 119 -14.73 1.10 15.23
N ALA A 120 -13.39 1.12 15.16
CA ALA A 120 -12.64 0.83 13.94
C ALA A 120 -12.89 -0.58 13.38
N VAL A 121 -12.89 -1.61 14.24
CA VAL A 121 -13.20 -3.00 13.85
C VAL A 121 -14.64 -3.13 13.34
N VAL A 122 -15.60 -2.46 14.00
CA VAL A 122 -17.01 -2.47 13.59
C VAL A 122 -17.21 -1.75 12.24
N ALA A 123 -16.55 -0.60 12.05
CA ALA A 123 -16.59 0.15 10.80
C ALA A 123 -16.04 -0.68 9.64
N ALA A 124 -14.89 -1.34 9.82
CA ALA A 124 -14.29 -2.22 8.81
C ALA A 124 -15.21 -3.39 8.42
N LYS A 125 -15.88 -4.02 9.40
CA LYS A 125 -16.83 -5.11 9.13
C LYS A 125 -18.08 -4.63 8.39
N SER A 126 -18.53 -3.41 8.66
CA SER A 126 -19.69 -2.79 8.00
C SER A 126 -19.37 -2.42 6.56
N ALA A 127 -18.15 -1.91 6.30
CA ALA A 127 -17.66 -1.64 4.95
C ALA A 127 -17.58 -2.91 4.10
N ALA A 128 -16.95 -3.98 4.63
CA ALA A 128 -16.85 -5.27 3.95
C ALA A 128 -18.23 -5.89 3.63
N LYS A 129 -19.21 -5.73 4.53
CA LYS A 129 -20.59 -6.20 4.31
C LYS A 129 -21.32 -5.38 3.24
N GLY A 130 -21.09 -4.07 3.17
CA GLY A 130 -21.68 -3.19 2.17
C GLY A 130 -21.15 -3.46 0.76
N GLU A 131 -19.87 -3.79 0.64
CA GLU A 131 -19.20 -4.13 -0.62
C GLU A 131 -19.69 -5.49 -1.15
N ALA A 132 -19.76 -6.50 -0.29
CA ALA A 132 -20.33 -7.81 -0.64
C ALA A 132 -21.82 -7.73 -1.06
N ALA A 133 -22.61 -6.83 -0.46
CA ALA A 133 -24.00 -6.63 -0.84
C ALA A 133 -24.15 -5.95 -2.21
N LYS A 134 -23.26 -5.00 -2.56
CA LYS A 134 -23.23 -4.37 -3.89
C LYS A 134 -22.84 -5.36 -4.99
N ASP A 135 -21.84 -6.20 -4.73
CA ASP A 135 -21.41 -7.24 -5.67
C ASP A 135 -22.51 -8.29 -5.93
N ALA A 136 -23.27 -8.65 -4.88
CA ALA A 136 -24.42 -9.54 -5.02
C ALA A 136 -25.56 -8.90 -5.83
N ALA A 137 -25.83 -7.61 -5.62
CA ALA A 137 -26.85 -6.86 -6.38
C ALA A 137 -26.48 -6.71 -7.87
N ALA A 138 -25.19 -6.47 -8.16
CA ALA A 138 -24.69 -6.38 -9.54
C ALA A 138 -24.82 -7.71 -10.31
N LYS A 139 -24.62 -8.85 -9.63
CA LYS A 139 -24.83 -10.19 -10.21
C LYS A 139 -26.30 -10.56 -10.39
N GLY A 140 -27.20 -10.03 -9.54
CA GLY A 140 -28.65 -10.26 -9.63
C GLY A 140 -29.33 -9.55 -10.81
N SER A 141 -28.81 -8.41 -11.26
CA SER A 141 -29.40 -7.63 -12.37
C SER A 141 -29.20 -8.28 -13.75
N ALA A 142 -28.27 -9.23 -13.91
CA ALA A 142 -28.02 -9.91 -15.18
C ALA A 142 -28.99 -11.09 -15.45
N ALA A 143 -29.79 -11.50 -14.45
CA ALA A 143 -30.61 -12.71 -14.53
C ALA A 143 -32.12 -12.47 -14.81
N ASN A 144 -32.58 -11.21 -14.85
CA ASN A 144 -34.00 -10.90 -15.06
C ASN A 144 -34.25 -10.15 -16.37
N GLY A 145 -33.92 -10.80 -17.48
CA GLY A 145 -34.08 -10.27 -18.84
C GLY A 145 -34.54 -11.35 -19.81
N SER A 146 -35.60 -12.08 -19.49
CA SER A 146 -36.29 -12.92 -20.48
C SER A 146 -37.75 -13.10 -20.11
N THR A 147 -38.63 -12.28 -20.72
CA THR A 147 -40.03 -12.65 -20.93
C THR A 147 -40.59 -11.92 -22.15
N ALA A 148 -40.69 -12.69 -23.23
CA ALA A 148 -41.77 -12.77 -24.22
C ALA A 148 -42.33 -11.54 -24.99
N ASN A 149 -42.36 -11.76 -26.32
CA ASN A 149 -43.47 -11.60 -27.28
C ASN A 149 -43.74 -10.27 -28.02
N GLY A 150 -43.92 -10.42 -29.34
CA GLY A 150 -44.52 -9.47 -30.29
C GLY A 150 -44.00 -9.75 -31.72
N SER A 151 -44.55 -10.72 -32.46
CA SER A 151 -45.69 -10.60 -33.39
C SER A 151 -45.46 -9.68 -34.61
N THR A 152 -45.52 -10.30 -35.79
CA THR A 152 -46.01 -9.79 -37.11
C THR A 152 -45.36 -8.56 -37.77
N ALA A 153 -44.74 -8.75 -38.95
CA ALA A 153 -45.23 -8.16 -40.22
C ALA A 153 -44.33 -8.53 -41.44
N ASN A 154 -45.00 -8.63 -42.58
CA ASN A 154 -44.58 -9.00 -43.93
C ASN A 154 -43.59 -8.04 -44.64
N GLY A 155 -42.96 -8.58 -45.70
CA GLY A 155 -42.36 -7.85 -46.83
C GLY A 155 -40.88 -8.19 -46.98
N SER A 156 -40.29 -8.49 -48.13
CA SER A 156 -40.70 -8.42 -49.54
C SER A 156 -39.67 -9.26 -50.31
N THR A 157 -40.15 -9.96 -51.35
CA THR A 157 -39.39 -10.83 -52.25
C THR A 157 -38.17 -10.18 -52.89
N ALA A 158 -37.06 -10.91 -52.85
CA ALA A 158 -35.85 -10.66 -53.62
C ALA A 158 -36.11 -10.86 -55.12
N LYS A 159 -35.69 -9.88 -55.93
CA LYS A 159 -35.48 -10.03 -57.37
C LYS A 159 -34.11 -9.46 -57.70
N GLY A 160 -33.15 -10.36 -57.94
CA GLY A 160 -31.82 -10.04 -58.43
C GLY A 160 -31.44 -11.06 -59.50
N SER A 161 -31.64 -10.69 -60.76
CA SER A 161 -31.10 -11.39 -61.92
C SER A 161 -29.95 -10.57 -62.51
N ALA A 162 -28.81 -11.22 -62.71
CA ALA A 162 -27.80 -11.00 -63.74
C ALA A 162 -27.31 -9.57 -64.03
N ALA A 163 -26.00 -9.32 -63.88
CA ALA A 163 -25.04 -9.37 -65.00
C ALA A 163 -23.66 -8.84 -64.56
N GLU A 164 -22.64 -9.55 -65.03
CA GLU A 164 -21.26 -9.13 -65.38
C GLU A 164 -20.37 -8.42 -64.35
#